data_AF-A0A662RYQ7-F1
#
_entry.id   AF-A0A662RYQ7-F1
#
_cell.length_a   1.000
_cell.length_b   1.000
_cell.length_c   1.000
_cell.angle_alpha   90.00
_cell.angle_beta   90.00
_cell.angle_gamma   90.00
#
_symmetry.space_group_name_H-M   'P 1'
#
loop_
_entity.id
_entity.type
_entity.pdbx_description
1 polymer ?
#
loop_
_entity_poly.entity_id
_entity_poly.type
_entity_poly.pdbx_seq_one_letter_code
_entity_poly.pdbx_strand_id
1 'polypeptide(L)'
;MADFLYGLPKLFDKVNRIDKIRSYIFRRIIEERELISSLYDRMSKICDMPSADVEYDYIKNRLIEKGFKVDWRLLSTTLLTIYCEREGIGISLGVSPPCLTIDNCIEVYFEGEKIKMVNRKGLEYGWVKKASKLLARMDCNPNKVAEWYIGALKYISSTLGEIIREMESDPGLSKVKYEYIERIRKLLKDYVIPYYSYVHKIAQGNKEMGNIIWDWLVDRFESLLKYNDGRRRVRIVNLVDSVKIMFHGDEPLLAYILLAPELSNTCITLVNIFTHREDIEWFVKYLEERLPRFPQVLREGKSELRKQVRMIAKIMREYPEIYL
;
A
#
# COMPACT_ATOMS: atom_id res chain seq x y z
N MET A 1 25.95 -34.11 25.95
CA MET A 1 26.08 -34.21 24.47
C MET A 1 25.84 -35.62 23.96
N ALA A 2 26.36 -36.68 24.60
CA ALA A 2 26.11 -38.07 24.20
C ALA A 2 24.62 -38.48 24.27
N ASP A 3 23.87 -38.04 25.27
CA ASP A 3 22.43 -38.34 25.40
C ASP A 3 21.53 -37.69 24.34
N PHE A 4 22.00 -36.62 23.68
CA PHE A 4 21.30 -36.01 22.55
C PHE A 4 21.42 -36.87 21.28
N LEU A 5 22.53 -37.62 21.16
CA LEU A 5 22.84 -38.45 20.00
C LEU A 5 22.20 -39.85 20.08
N TYR A 6 22.02 -40.42 21.27
CA TYR A 6 21.34 -41.73 21.44
C TYR A 6 19.84 -41.72 21.08
N GLY A 7 19.22 -40.53 21.08
CA GLY A 7 17.85 -40.35 20.62
C GLY A 7 17.71 -40.17 19.10
N LEU A 8 18.82 -39.94 18.38
CA LEU A 8 18.79 -39.54 16.97
C LEU A 8 18.08 -40.53 16.05
N PRO A 9 18.30 -41.86 16.09
CA PRO A 9 17.61 -42.78 15.19
C PRO A 9 16.09 -42.78 15.41
N LYS A 10 15.64 -42.76 16.67
CA LYS A 10 14.22 -42.64 17.03
C LYS A 10 13.64 -41.28 16.64
N LEU A 11 14.45 -40.22 16.67
CA LEU A 11 14.08 -38.89 16.20
C LEU A 11 13.96 -38.85 14.67
N PHE A 12 14.90 -39.45 13.94
CA PHE A 12 14.89 -39.57 12.48
C PHE A 12 13.69 -40.39 12.01
N ASP A 13 13.37 -41.51 12.66
CA ASP A 13 12.17 -42.29 12.35
C ASP A 13 10.87 -41.50 12.59
N LYS A 14 10.81 -40.69 13.66
CA LYS A 14 9.69 -39.80 13.92
C LYS A 14 9.59 -38.68 12.87
N VAL A 15 10.71 -38.10 12.45
CA VAL A 15 10.77 -37.09 11.38
C VAL A 15 10.32 -37.70 10.04
N ASN A 16 10.78 -38.91 9.70
CA ASN A 16 10.36 -39.63 8.50
C ASN A 16 8.86 -39.94 8.50
N ARG A 17 8.28 -40.29 9.65
CA ARG A 17 6.82 -40.49 9.79
C ARG A 17 6.04 -39.19 9.63
N ILE A 18 6.50 -38.09 10.24
CA ILE A 18 5.89 -36.77 10.08
C ILE A 18 5.94 -36.34 8.61
N ASP A 19 7.06 -36.59 7.92
CA ASP A 19 7.21 -36.24 6.51
C ASP A 19 6.29 -37.07 5.60
N LYS A 20 6.07 -38.36 5.90
CA LYS A 20 5.06 -39.18 5.21
C LYS A 20 3.64 -38.64 5.42
N ILE A 21 3.29 -38.25 6.64
CA ILE A 21 1.97 -37.65 6.94
C ILE A 21 1.80 -36.33 6.19
N ARG A 22 2.83 -35.46 6.22
CA ARG A 22 2.87 -34.21 5.46
C ARG A 22 2.65 -34.46 3.98
N SER A 23 3.41 -35.40 3.41
CA SER A 23 3.34 -35.77 2.00
C SER A 23 1.96 -36.26 1.60
N TYR A 24 1.31 -37.05 2.46
CA TYR A 24 -0.05 -37.51 2.26
C TYR A 24 -1.06 -36.34 2.25
N ILE A 25 -1.03 -35.49 3.27
CA ILE A 25 -1.91 -34.32 3.39
C ILE A 25 -1.74 -33.40 2.17
N PHE A 26 -0.49 -33.10 1.81
CA PHE A 26 -0.19 -32.21 0.68
C PHE A 26 -0.65 -32.80 -0.64
N ARG A 27 -0.46 -34.10 -0.86
CA ARG A 27 -0.97 -34.76 -2.07
C ARG A 27 -2.48 -34.58 -2.20
N ARG A 28 -3.24 -34.80 -1.11
CA ARG A 28 -4.71 -34.62 -1.10
C ARG A 28 -5.12 -33.17 -1.38
N ILE A 29 -4.39 -32.19 -0.84
CA ILE A 29 -4.65 -30.77 -1.15
C ILE A 29 -4.42 -30.48 -2.63
N ILE A 30 -3.30 -30.95 -3.20
CA ILE A 30 -2.93 -30.73 -4.60
C ILE A 30 -3.85 -31.45 -5.60
N GLU A 31 -4.52 -32.52 -5.20
CA GLU A 31 -5.56 -33.19 -6.00
C GLU A 31 -6.75 -32.26 -6.30
N GLU A 32 -7.01 -31.23 -5.48
CA GLU A 32 -8.04 -30.19 -5.72
C GLU A 32 -7.54 -29.13 -6.72
N ARG A 33 -7.16 -29.57 -7.93
CA ARG A 33 -6.50 -28.73 -8.93
C ARG A 33 -7.31 -27.49 -9.33
N GLU A 34 -8.61 -27.64 -9.55
CA GLU A 34 -9.50 -26.54 -9.96
C GLU A 34 -9.58 -25.45 -8.89
N LEU A 35 -9.68 -25.85 -7.62
CA LEU A 35 -9.69 -24.92 -6.49
C LEU A 35 -8.37 -24.13 -6.43
N ILE A 36 -7.24 -24.83 -6.57
CA ILE A 36 -5.90 -24.23 -6.54
C ILE A 36 -5.70 -23.26 -7.71
N SER A 37 -6.07 -23.65 -8.94
CA SER A 37 -6.00 -22.77 -10.10
C SER A 37 -6.92 -21.54 -9.95
N SER A 38 -8.14 -21.73 -9.44
CA SER A 38 -9.07 -20.60 -9.20
C SER A 38 -8.55 -19.62 -8.14
N LEU A 39 -7.94 -20.12 -7.07
CA LEU A 39 -7.29 -19.29 -6.06
C LEU A 39 -6.11 -18.52 -6.65
N TYR A 40 -5.25 -19.18 -7.42
CA TYR A 40 -4.13 -18.54 -8.10
C TYR A 40 -4.60 -17.44 -9.05
N ASP A 41 -5.55 -17.71 -9.94
CA ASP A 41 -6.08 -16.72 -10.90
C ASP A 41 -6.62 -15.47 -10.18
N ARG A 42 -7.49 -15.66 -9.17
CA ARG A 42 -8.06 -14.54 -8.41
C ARG A 42 -6.98 -13.75 -7.66
N MET A 43 -6.08 -14.43 -6.97
CA MET A 43 -5.05 -13.75 -6.20
C MET A 43 -3.99 -13.09 -7.09
N SER A 44 -3.62 -13.69 -8.22
CA SER A 44 -2.70 -13.09 -9.20
C SER A 44 -3.27 -11.80 -9.76
N LYS A 45 -4.55 -11.80 -10.15
CA LYS A 45 -5.24 -10.58 -10.61
C LYS A 45 -5.19 -9.46 -9.57
N ILE A 46 -5.46 -9.77 -8.30
CA ILE A 46 -5.34 -8.80 -7.20
C ILE A 46 -3.89 -8.37 -7.01
N CYS A 47 -2.94 -9.30 -7.13
CA CYS A 47 -1.50 -9.04 -6.98
C CYS A 47 -0.96 -8.09 -8.06
N ASP A 48 -1.55 -8.12 -9.25
CA ASP A 48 -1.20 -7.26 -10.38
C ASP A 48 -1.85 -5.86 -10.28
N MET A 49 -2.84 -5.67 -9.40
CA MET A 49 -3.45 -4.36 -9.16
C MET A 49 -2.47 -3.45 -8.39
N PRO A 50 -2.28 -2.19 -8.82
CA PRO A 50 -1.54 -1.21 -8.04
C PRO A 50 -2.19 -0.98 -6.67
N SER A 51 -1.43 -0.80 -5.60
CA SER A 51 -2.02 -0.54 -4.27
C SER A 51 -2.80 0.78 -4.15
N ALA A 52 -2.66 1.68 -5.14
CA ALA A 52 -3.41 2.93 -5.26
C ALA A 52 -4.73 2.77 -6.05
N ASP A 53 -4.98 1.57 -6.55
CA ASP A 53 -6.17 1.18 -7.29
C ASP A 53 -7.36 1.02 -6.31
N VAL A 54 -8.55 1.44 -6.74
CA VAL A 54 -9.73 1.51 -5.87
C VAL A 54 -10.28 0.12 -5.63
N GLU A 55 -10.26 -0.70 -6.68
CA GLU A 55 -10.65 -2.10 -6.69
C GLU A 55 -9.79 -2.89 -5.71
N TYR A 56 -8.47 -2.68 -5.75
CA TYR A 56 -7.54 -3.31 -4.80
C TYR A 56 -7.90 -3.01 -3.34
N ASP A 57 -8.05 -1.72 -3.01
CA ASP A 57 -8.31 -1.29 -1.64
C ASP A 57 -9.70 -1.72 -1.16
N TYR A 58 -10.70 -1.73 -2.03
CA TYR A 58 -12.00 -2.30 -1.73
C TYR A 58 -11.89 -3.78 -1.35
N ILE A 59 -11.20 -4.58 -2.16
CA ILE A 59 -11.01 -6.02 -1.90
C ILE A 59 -10.29 -6.21 -0.55
N LYS A 60 -9.21 -5.46 -0.31
CA LYS A 60 -8.47 -5.50 0.96
C LYS A 60 -9.37 -5.18 2.15
N ASN A 61 -10.15 -4.11 2.07
CA ASN A 61 -11.06 -3.70 3.15
C ASN A 61 -12.12 -4.78 3.43
N ARG A 62 -12.79 -5.30 2.39
CA ARG A 62 -13.81 -6.34 2.54
C ARG A 62 -13.25 -7.65 3.10
N LEU A 63 -12.02 -8.01 2.74
CA LEU A 63 -11.33 -9.15 3.36
C LEU A 63 -11.10 -8.92 4.85
N ILE A 64 -10.66 -7.73 5.25
CA ILE A 64 -10.47 -7.38 6.67
C ILE A 64 -11.79 -7.42 7.44
N GLU A 65 -12.87 -6.86 6.88
CA GLU A 65 -14.22 -6.92 7.47
C GLU A 65 -14.72 -8.36 7.67
N LYS A 66 -14.36 -9.28 6.76
CA LYS A 66 -14.65 -10.71 6.88
C LYS A 66 -13.68 -11.47 7.81
N GLY A 67 -12.79 -10.77 8.51
CA GLY A 67 -11.91 -11.34 9.54
C GLY A 67 -10.58 -11.89 9.01
N PHE A 68 -10.22 -11.60 7.76
CA PHE A 68 -8.93 -11.96 7.20
C PHE A 68 -7.87 -10.92 7.59
N LYS A 69 -6.61 -11.36 7.67
CA LYS A 69 -5.47 -10.43 7.67
C LYS A 69 -4.82 -10.46 6.30
N VAL A 70 -4.47 -9.30 5.77
CA VAL A 70 -3.84 -9.15 4.45
C VAL A 70 -2.46 -8.50 4.65
N ASP A 71 -1.40 -9.18 4.22
CA ASP A 71 -0.02 -8.67 4.21
C ASP A 71 0.44 -8.51 2.76
N TRP A 72 1.10 -7.40 2.47
CA TRP A 72 1.63 -7.08 1.14
C TRP A 72 3.09 -6.69 1.24
N ARG A 73 3.97 -7.49 0.63
CA ARG A 73 5.42 -7.25 0.68
C ARG A 73 5.97 -6.99 -0.71
N LEU A 74 6.55 -5.81 -0.89
CA LEU A 74 7.25 -5.34 -2.09
C LEU A 74 8.72 -5.79 -2.11
N LEU A 75 9.00 -7.08 -1.89
CA LEU A 75 10.37 -7.60 -1.93
C LEU A 75 10.61 -8.31 -3.27
N SER A 76 11.06 -7.56 -4.28
CA SER A 76 11.52 -7.99 -5.63
C SER A 76 10.54 -8.77 -6.53
N THR A 77 9.54 -9.43 -5.95
CA THR A 77 8.38 -10.03 -6.59
C THR A 77 7.20 -9.75 -5.65
N THR A 78 6.18 -9.06 -6.12
CA THR A 78 5.03 -8.67 -5.31
C THR A 78 4.42 -9.91 -4.65
N LEU A 79 4.44 -9.96 -3.30
CA LEU A 79 3.86 -11.06 -2.54
C LEU A 79 2.61 -10.55 -1.80
N LEU A 80 1.43 -10.95 -2.28
CA LEU A 80 0.16 -10.80 -1.56
C LEU A 80 -0.06 -12.03 -0.68
N THR A 81 -0.25 -11.85 0.62
CA THR A 81 -0.59 -12.95 1.54
C THR A 81 -1.90 -12.66 2.27
N ILE A 82 -2.81 -13.62 2.20
CA ILE A 82 -4.06 -13.64 2.94
C ILE A 82 -3.94 -14.67 4.06
N TYR A 83 -4.24 -14.25 5.28
CA TYR A 83 -4.30 -15.10 6.46
C TYR A 83 -5.76 -15.22 6.91
N CYS A 84 -6.20 -16.45 7.12
CA CYS A 84 -7.51 -16.77 7.65
C CYS A 84 -7.32 -17.61 8.91
N GLU A 85 -8.02 -17.26 10.00
CA GLU A 85 -8.06 -18.09 11.21
C GLU A 85 -9.38 -18.85 11.29
N ARG A 86 -9.31 -20.17 11.50
CA ARG A 86 -10.49 -21.01 11.65
C ARG A 86 -10.32 -21.93 12.86
N GLU A 87 -11.28 -21.90 13.78
CA GLU A 87 -11.26 -22.73 14.99
C GLU A 87 -9.97 -22.53 15.83
N GLY A 88 -9.41 -21.32 15.85
CA GLY A 88 -8.17 -21.00 16.56
C GLY A 88 -6.89 -21.48 15.86
N ILE A 89 -6.97 -21.89 14.58
CA ILE A 89 -5.84 -22.34 13.77
C ILE A 89 -5.80 -21.55 12.46
N GLY A 90 -4.72 -20.82 12.24
CA GLY A 90 -4.51 -20.02 11.03
C GLY A 90 -4.04 -20.82 9.82
N ILE A 91 -4.49 -20.46 8.64
CA ILE A 91 -3.92 -20.82 7.33
C ILE A 91 -3.47 -19.56 6.62
N SER A 92 -2.33 -19.62 5.93
CA SER A 92 -1.89 -18.54 5.04
C SER A 92 -1.88 -19.00 3.60
N LEU A 93 -2.31 -18.11 2.71
CA LEU A 93 -2.26 -18.28 1.27
C LEU A 93 -1.52 -17.07 0.70
N GLY A 94 -0.40 -17.29 0.03
CA GLY A 94 0.41 -16.24 -0.58
C GLY A 94 0.48 -16.39 -2.09
N VAL A 95 0.50 -15.31 -2.85
CA VAL A 95 0.79 -15.33 -4.28
C VAL A 95 1.96 -14.41 -4.60
N SER A 96 2.90 -14.91 -5.38
CA SER A 96 3.99 -14.16 -6.00
C SER A 96 4.11 -14.72 -7.41
N PRO A 97 3.41 -14.13 -8.40
CA PRO A 97 3.30 -14.71 -9.73
C PRO A 97 4.68 -15.12 -10.31
N PRO A 98 4.82 -16.32 -10.91
CA PRO A 98 3.76 -17.29 -11.23
C PRO A 98 3.57 -18.38 -10.15
N CYS A 99 3.68 -18.05 -8.86
CA CYS A 99 3.65 -19.01 -7.75
C CYS A 99 2.54 -18.72 -6.74
N LEU A 100 1.83 -19.77 -6.30
CA LEU A 100 0.95 -19.77 -5.15
C LEU A 100 1.59 -20.56 -4.00
N THR A 101 1.53 -20.04 -2.79
CA THR A 101 2.07 -20.66 -1.58
C THR A 101 0.97 -20.93 -0.55
N ILE A 102 0.96 -22.12 0.05
CA ILE A 102 0.04 -22.48 1.14
C ILE A 102 0.88 -22.75 2.39
N ASP A 103 0.62 -22.01 3.48
CA ASP A 103 1.37 -22.02 4.74
C ASP A 103 2.89 -21.86 4.56
N ASN A 104 3.33 -21.22 3.47
CA ASN A 104 4.73 -21.17 3.04
C ASN A 104 5.40 -22.54 2.84
N CYS A 105 4.66 -23.65 2.93
CA CYS A 105 5.19 -25.01 2.90
C CYS A 105 4.97 -25.71 1.56
N ILE A 106 3.86 -25.39 0.89
CA ILE A 106 3.53 -25.87 -0.45
C ILE A 106 3.73 -24.69 -1.40
N GLU A 107 4.53 -24.86 -2.43
CA GLU A 107 4.69 -23.90 -3.52
C GLU A 107 4.18 -24.54 -4.81
N VAL A 108 3.17 -23.94 -5.40
CA VAL A 108 2.56 -24.37 -6.66
C VAL A 108 2.95 -23.37 -7.73
N TYR A 109 3.70 -23.83 -8.73
CA TYR A 109 4.14 -23.03 -9.85
C TYR A 109 3.21 -23.25 -11.04
N PHE A 110 2.85 -22.14 -11.68
CA PHE A 110 1.93 -22.12 -12.80
C PHE A 110 2.62 -21.73 -14.10
N GLU A 111 2.09 -22.25 -15.20
CA GLU A 111 2.37 -21.78 -16.56
C GLU A 111 1.01 -21.51 -17.21
N GLY A 112 0.65 -20.22 -17.30
CA GLY A 112 -0.74 -19.82 -17.49
C GLY A 112 -1.61 -20.29 -16.32
N GLU A 113 -2.75 -20.91 -16.62
CA GLU A 113 -3.70 -21.43 -15.63
C GLU A 113 -3.39 -22.86 -15.14
N LYS A 114 -2.36 -23.50 -15.73
CA LYS A 114 -2.02 -24.90 -15.46
C LYS A 114 -0.92 -25.02 -14.42
N ILE A 115 -1.11 -25.96 -13.48
CA ILE A 115 -0.07 -26.34 -12.51
C ILE A 115 1.07 -27.04 -13.28
N LYS A 116 2.25 -26.40 -13.31
CA LYS A 116 3.46 -26.94 -13.93
C LYS A 116 4.25 -27.81 -12.96
N MET A 117 4.41 -27.31 -11.74
CA MET A 117 5.29 -27.92 -10.73
C MET A 117 4.76 -27.64 -9.34
N VAL A 118 4.94 -28.61 -8.44
CA VAL A 118 4.67 -28.43 -7.00
C VAL A 118 5.95 -28.70 -6.25
N ASN A 119 6.49 -27.65 -5.63
CA ASN A 119 7.62 -27.73 -4.74
C ASN A 119 7.14 -27.80 -3.29
N ARG A 120 7.93 -28.48 -2.47
CA ARG A 120 7.71 -28.57 -1.03
C ARG A 120 8.93 -27.99 -0.37
N LYS A 121 8.74 -27.05 0.56
CA LYS A 121 9.84 -26.59 1.40
C LYS A 121 10.23 -27.67 2.41
N GLY A 122 11.39 -27.48 3.05
CA GLY A 122 11.83 -28.31 4.16
C GLY A 122 10.77 -28.43 5.25
N LEU A 123 10.92 -29.43 6.14
CA LEU A 123 9.98 -29.62 7.24
C LEU A 123 10.14 -28.51 8.26
N GLU A 124 9.27 -27.50 8.21
CA GLU A 124 9.31 -26.37 9.13
C GLU A 124 8.61 -26.68 10.45
N TYR A 125 9.23 -26.29 11.57
CA TYR A 125 8.69 -26.51 12.91
C TYR A 125 7.29 -25.87 13.09
N GLY A 126 7.05 -24.70 12.50
CA GLY A 126 5.75 -24.02 12.55
C GLY A 126 4.64 -24.88 11.97
N TRP A 127 4.87 -25.48 10.80
CA TRP A 127 3.93 -26.40 10.17
C TRP A 127 3.76 -27.68 11.00
N VAL A 128 4.85 -28.28 11.51
CA VAL A 128 4.77 -29.49 12.36
C VAL A 128 3.91 -29.23 13.59
N LYS A 129 4.08 -28.08 14.24
CA LYS A 129 3.27 -27.65 15.39
C LYS A 129 1.79 -27.50 15.01
N LYS A 130 1.49 -26.89 13.86
CA LYS A 130 0.12 -26.75 13.33
C LYS A 130 -0.50 -28.12 13.03
N ALA A 131 0.17 -28.96 12.25
CA ALA A 131 -0.29 -30.28 11.86
C ALA A 131 -0.51 -31.19 13.08
N SER A 132 0.37 -31.15 14.07
CA SER A 132 0.23 -31.93 15.31
C SER A 132 -1.01 -31.52 16.10
N LYS A 133 -1.30 -30.21 16.20
CA LYS A 133 -2.53 -29.71 16.84
C LYS A 133 -3.78 -30.18 16.10
N LEU A 134 -3.78 -30.10 14.76
CA LEU A 134 -4.91 -30.56 13.93
C LEU A 134 -5.12 -32.08 14.07
N LEU A 135 -4.05 -32.87 13.99
CA LEU A 135 -4.09 -34.32 14.19
C LEU A 135 -4.66 -34.66 15.58
N ALA A 136 -4.19 -34.02 16.64
CA ALA A 136 -4.69 -34.27 18.00
C ALA A 136 -6.18 -33.97 18.13
N ARG A 137 -6.70 -32.93 17.45
CA ARG A 137 -8.13 -32.60 17.42
C ARG A 137 -8.97 -33.56 16.56
N MET A 138 -8.34 -34.30 15.66
CA MET A 138 -9.00 -35.10 14.63
C MET A 138 -8.69 -36.59 14.79
N ASP A 139 -8.51 -37.06 16.02
CA ASP A 139 -8.23 -38.46 16.35
C ASP A 139 -7.03 -39.05 15.59
N CYS A 140 -5.99 -38.23 15.40
CA CYS A 140 -4.78 -38.55 14.63
C CYS A 140 -5.05 -38.97 13.18
N ASN A 141 -6.16 -38.52 12.57
CA ASN A 141 -6.54 -38.89 11.21
C ASN A 141 -6.03 -37.85 10.17
N PRO A 142 -5.05 -38.20 9.31
CA PRO A 142 -4.50 -37.28 8.32
C PRO A 142 -5.49 -36.91 7.20
N ASN A 143 -6.53 -37.72 6.95
CA ASN A 143 -7.57 -37.41 5.96
C ASN A 143 -8.41 -36.23 6.44
N LYS A 144 -8.84 -36.26 7.70
CA LYS A 144 -9.59 -35.16 8.34
C LYS A 144 -8.75 -33.87 8.34
N VAL A 145 -7.44 -33.96 8.55
CA VAL A 145 -6.54 -32.81 8.47
C VAL A 145 -6.48 -32.25 7.04
N ALA A 146 -6.36 -33.10 6.01
CA ALA A 146 -6.40 -32.66 4.62
C ALA A 146 -7.75 -32.00 4.27
N GLU A 147 -8.87 -32.59 4.69
CA GLU A 147 -10.21 -32.03 4.51
C GLU A 147 -10.37 -30.66 5.19
N TRP A 148 -9.77 -30.46 6.37
CA TRP A 148 -9.75 -29.16 7.03
C TRP A 148 -9.02 -28.09 6.18
N TYR A 149 -7.84 -28.43 5.62
CA TYR A 149 -7.12 -27.53 4.72
C TYR A 149 -7.94 -27.21 3.47
N ILE A 150 -8.52 -28.23 2.82
CA ILE A 150 -9.35 -28.05 1.62
C ILE A 150 -10.57 -27.18 1.95
N GLY A 151 -11.23 -27.41 3.09
CA GLY A 151 -12.35 -26.62 3.55
C GLY A 151 -11.97 -25.14 3.80
N ALA A 152 -10.80 -24.89 4.37
CA ALA A 152 -10.29 -23.54 4.56
C ALA A 152 -9.95 -22.84 3.22
N LEU A 153 -9.35 -23.56 2.27
CA LEU A 153 -9.08 -23.05 0.92
C LEU A 153 -10.38 -22.77 0.15
N LYS A 154 -11.40 -23.62 0.27
CA LYS A 154 -12.74 -23.40 -0.31
C LYS A 154 -13.37 -22.14 0.27
N TYR A 155 -13.26 -21.93 1.58
CA TYR A 155 -13.76 -20.72 2.24
C TYR A 155 -13.04 -19.44 1.77
N ILE A 156 -11.70 -19.47 1.66
CA ILE A 156 -10.93 -18.36 1.08
C ILE A 156 -11.39 -18.08 -0.36
N SER A 157 -11.50 -19.14 -1.18
CA SER A 157 -11.91 -19.02 -2.57
C SER A 157 -13.30 -18.44 -2.71
N SER A 158 -14.29 -18.96 -1.97
CA SER A 158 -15.67 -18.45 -2.02
C SER A 158 -15.75 -16.99 -1.58
N THR A 159 -15.01 -16.63 -0.53
CA THR A 159 -14.99 -15.26 0.00
C THR A 159 -14.38 -14.29 -1.00
N LEU A 160 -13.23 -14.64 -1.61
CA LEU A 160 -12.64 -13.84 -2.68
C LEU A 160 -13.60 -13.69 -3.87
N GLY A 161 -14.25 -14.78 -4.29
CA GLY A 161 -15.20 -14.75 -5.41
C GLY A 161 -16.46 -13.94 -5.13
N GLU A 162 -16.92 -13.86 -3.87
CA GLU A 162 -18.00 -12.97 -3.46
C GLU A 162 -17.54 -11.51 -3.52
N ILE A 163 -16.41 -11.18 -2.90
CA ILE A 163 -15.88 -9.80 -2.85
C ILE A 163 -15.59 -9.25 -4.25
N ILE A 164 -14.96 -10.06 -5.12
CA ILE A 164 -14.66 -9.64 -6.51
C ILE A 164 -15.97 -9.36 -7.26
N ARG A 165 -16.99 -10.20 -7.11
CA ARG A 165 -18.30 -9.95 -7.75
C ARG A 165 -18.99 -8.73 -7.20
N GLU A 166 -18.95 -8.51 -5.88
CA GLU A 166 -19.48 -7.29 -5.25
C GLU A 166 -18.83 -6.06 -5.87
N MET A 167 -17.49 -6.05 -5.95
CA MET A 167 -16.70 -4.98 -6.55
C MET A 167 -17.04 -4.73 -8.02
N GLU A 168 -17.05 -5.78 -8.85
CA GLU A 168 -17.42 -5.69 -10.27
C GLU A 168 -18.86 -5.18 -10.48
N SER A 169 -19.73 -5.41 -9.50
CA SER A 169 -21.13 -4.97 -9.53
C SER A 169 -21.38 -3.59 -8.91
N ASP A 170 -20.36 -2.93 -8.35
CA ASP A 170 -20.48 -1.60 -7.74
C ASP A 170 -20.00 -0.50 -8.71
N PRO A 171 -20.91 0.10 -9.51
CA PRO A 171 -20.54 1.21 -10.41
C PRO A 171 -20.15 2.48 -9.63
N GLY A 172 -20.43 2.54 -8.32
CA GLY A 172 -20.12 3.65 -7.44
C GLY A 172 -18.71 3.62 -6.86
N LEU A 173 -17.97 2.51 -7.01
CA LEU A 173 -16.64 2.33 -6.43
C LEU A 173 -15.69 3.47 -6.81
N SER A 174 -15.59 3.73 -8.11
CA SER A 174 -14.78 4.81 -8.68
C SER A 174 -15.33 6.20 -8.37
N LYS A 175 -16.65 6.30 -8.12
CA LYS A 175 -17.31 7.57 -7.81
C LYS A 175 -16.87 8.12 -6.46
N VAL A 176 -16.68 7.28 -5.44
CA VAL A 176 -16.22 7.71 -4.11
C VAL A 176 -14.84 8.38 -4.17
N LYS A 177 -13.89 7.78 -4.91
CA LYS A 177 -12.57 8.40 -5.14
C LYS A 177 -12.70 9.70 -5.93
N TYR A 178 -13.55 9.70 -6.96
CA TYR A 178 -13.77 10.86 -7.81
C TYR A 178 -14.32 12.06 -7.02
N GLU A 179 -15.27 11.84 -6.10
CA GLU A 179 -15.85 12.91 -5.27
C GLU A 179 -14.79 13.64 -4.43
N TYR A 180 -13.87 12.90 -3.79
CA TYR A 180 -12.75 13.49 -3.07
C TYR A 180 -11.77 14.24 -3.97
N ILE A 181 -11.41 13.63 -5.11
CA ILE A 181 -10.52 14.25 -6.08
C ILE A 181 -11.11 15.55 -6.62
N GLU A 182 -12.41 15.58 -6.93
CA GLU A 182 -13.09 16.78 -7.43
C GLU A 182 -13.13 17.91 -6.40
N ARG A 183 -13.37 17.59 -5.12
CA ARG A 183 -13.28 18.58 -4.03
C ARG A 183 -11.89 19.20 -3.97
N ILE A 184 -10.83 18.38 -3.99
CA ILE A 184 -9.44 18.86 -3.99
C ILE A 184 -9.17 19.69 -5.26
N ARG A 185 -9.55 19.17 -6.44
CA ARG A 185 -9.34 19.81 -7.74
C ARG A 185 -9.97 21.20 -7.79
N LYS A 186 -11.18 21.36 -7.25
CA LYS A 186 -11.86 22.65 -7.13
C LYS A 186 -11.07 23.63 -6.26
N LEU A 187 -10.59 23.20 -5.08
CA LEU A 187 -9.77 24.05 -4.21
C LEU A 187 -8.48 24.51 -4.91
N LEU A 188 -7.80 23.59 -5.59
CA LEU A 188 -6.58 23.90 -6.32
C LEU A 188 -6.85 24.89 -7.45
N LYS A 189 -7.92 24.65 -8.23
CA LYS A 189 -8.35 25.55 -9.32
C LYS A 189 -8.60 26.97 -8.83
N ASP A 190 -9.30 27.12 -7.71
CA ASP A 190 -9.77 28.41 -7.24
C ASP A 190 -8.66 29.19 -6.52
N TYR A 191 -7.82 28.50 -5.72
CA TYR A 191 -6.90 29.17 -4.80
C TYR A 191 -5.43 28.99 -5.11
N VAL A 192 -5.02 27.92 -5.81
CA VAL A 192 -3.60 27.56 -5.96
C VAL A 192 -3.10 27.78 -7.38
N ILE A 193 -3.75 27.16 -8.37
CA ILE A 193 -3.30 27.12 -9.77
C ILE A 193 -3.07 28.52 -10.35
N PRO A 194 -3.97 29.52 -10.19
CA PRO A 194 -3.75 30.83 -10.79
C PRO A 194 -2.43 31.49 -10.36
N TYR A 195 -2.05 31.31 -9.10
CA TYR A 195 -0.80 31.83 -8.55
C TYR A 195 0.39 30.97 -8.95
N TYR A 196 0.22 29.65 -8.88
CA TYR A 196 1.26 28.70 -9.26
C TYR A 196 1.69 28.89 -10.73
N SER A 197 0.74 28.98 -11.66
CA SER A 197 1.00 29.23 -13.08
C SER A 197 1.72 30.55 -13.31
N TYR A 198 1.35 31.60 -12.57
CA TYR A 198 1.97 32.91 -12.67
C TYR A 198 3.43 32.88 -12.21
N VAL A 199 3.68 32.30 -11.03
CA VAL A 199 5.04 32.18 -10.48
C VAL A 199 5.91 31.29 -11.38
N HIS A 200 5.38 30.18 -11.88
CA HIS A 200 6.08 29.30 -12.82
C HIS A 200 6.53 30.04 -14.09
N LYS A 201 5.66 30.86 -14.69
CA LYS A 201 6.01 31.69 -15.86
C LYS A 201 7.14 32.66 -15.58
N ILE A 202 7.16 33.28 -14.40
CA ILE A 202 8.23 34.22 -14.03
C ILE A 202 9.55 33.48 -13.82
N ALA A 203 9.51 32.32 -13.16
CA ALA A 203 10.70 31.55 -12.84
C ALA A 203 11.46 31.07 -14.08
N GLN A 204 10.77 30.86 -15.21
CA GLN A 204 11.41 30.46 -16.48
C GLN A 204 12.23 31.58 -17.15
N GLY A 205 12.04 32.85 -16.79
CA GLY A 205 12.68 33.98 -17.47
C GLY A 205 14.14 34.24 -17.05
N ASN A 206 14.56 33.80 -15.86
CA ASN A 206 15.93 33.92 -15.35
C ASN A 206 16.20 32.79 -14.36
N LYS A 207 17.23 31.97 -14.61
CA LYS A 207 17.48 30.72 -13.86
C LYS A 207 17.75 30.95 -12.36
N GLU A 208 18.58 31.93 -12.01
CA GLU A 208 18.93 32.20 -10.60
C GLU A 208 17.74 32.82 -9.85
N MET A 209 17.09 33.80 -10.46
CA MET A 209 15.89 34.42 -9.89
C MET A 209 14.74 33.43 -9.80
N GLY A 210 14.64 32.50 -10.76
CA GLY A 210 13.66 31.44 -10.79
C GLY A 210 13.78 30.51 -9.59
N ASN A 211 14.99 30.08 -9.25
CA ASN A 211 15.23 29.25 -8.06
C ASN A 211 14.78 29.95 -6.77
N ILE A 212 15.15 31.23 -6.59
CA ILE A 212 14.75 32.01 -5.41
C ILE A 212 13.22 32.13 -5.31
N ILE A 213 12.56 32.40 -6.44
CA ILE A 213 11.11 32.52 -6.52
C ILE A 213 10.42 31.17 -6.24
N TRP A 214 11.01 30.06 -6.68
CA TRP A 214 10.52 28.71 -6.42
C TRP A 214 10.66 28.32 -4.95
N ASP A 215 11.82 28.55 -4.35
CA ASP A 215 12.05 28.30 -2.92
C ASP A 215 11.11 29.15 -2.07
N TRP A 216 10.91 30.41 -2.43
CA TRP A 216 9.92 31.27 -1.79
C TRP A 216 8.50 30.70 -1.89
N LEU A 217 8.07 30.23 -3.06
CA LEU A 217 6.75 29.63 -3.24
C LEU A 217 6.58 28.36 -2.38
N VAL A 218 7.59 27.49 -2.36
CA VAL A 218 7.60 26.27 -1.55
C VAL A 218 7.52 26.60 -0.06
N ASP A 219 8.29 27.58 0.41
CA ASP A 219 8.22 28.07 1.79
C ASP A 219 6.81 28.57 2.14
N ARG A 220 6.14 29.27 1.21
CA ARG A 220 4.74 29.68 1.43
C ARG A 220 3.78 28.49 1.50
N PHE A 221 3.94 27.47 0.67
CA PHE A 221 3.18 26.22 0.83
C PHE A 221 3.48 25.53 2.17
N GLU A 222 4.75 25.46 2.59
CA GLU A 222 5.13 24.88 3.88
C GLU A 222 4.48 25.62 5.03
N SER A 223 4.56 26.95 5.05
CA SER A 223 3.95 27.77 6.11
C SER A 223 2.44 27.55 6.24
N LEU A 224 1.77 27.26 5.12
CA LEU A 224 0.32 27.07 5.08
C LEU A 224 -0.12 25.65 5.42
N LEU A 225 0.57 24.65 4.84
CA LEU A 225 0.11 23.27 4.74
C LEU A 225 0.97 22.26 5.52
N LYS A 226 2.16 22.62 5.98
CA LYS A 226 2.99 21.69 6.75
C LYS A 226 2.30 21.39 8.07
N TYR A 227 2.14 20.10 8.36
CA TYR A 227 1.43 19.63 9.55
C TYR A 227 2.02 18.33 10.07
N ASN A 228 2.06 18.16 11.38
CA ASN A 228 2.45 16.91 12.03
C ASN A 228 1.91 16.86 13.46
N ASP A 229 1.02 15.91 13.77
CA ASP A 229 0.51 15.65 15.12
C ASP A 229 1.00 14.30 15.71
N GLY A 230 1.92 13.62 15.01
CA GLY A 230 2.41 12.29 15.36
C GLY A 230 1.68 11.14 14.63
N ARG A 231 0.40 11.32 14.30
CA ARG A 231 -0.40 10.36 13.52
C ARG A 231 -0.53 10.80 12.06
N ARG A 232 -0.87 12.06 11.84
CA ARG A 232 -1.11 12.69 10.55
C ARG A 232 0.02 13.64 10.22
N ARG A 233 0.50 13.57 8.99
CA ARG A 233 1.60 14.40 8.53
C ARG A 233 1.42 14.85 7.09
N VAL A 234 1.45 16.16 6.89
CA VAL A 234 1.47 16.79 5.57
C VAL A 234 2.87 17.34 5.31
N ARG A 235 3.48 16.91 4.20
CA ARG A 235 4.81 17.34 3.76
C ARG A 235 4.70 18.01 2.40
N ILE A 236 5.51 19.04 2.20
CA ILE A 236 5.71 19.68 0.91
C ILE A 236 7.10 19.28 0.43
N VAL A 237 7.21 18.89 -0.83
CA VAL A 237 8.47 18.50 -1.45
C VAL A 237 8.67 19.39 -2.67
N ASN A 238 9.79 20.10 -2.69
CA ASN A 238 10.26 20.83 -3.86
C ASN A 238 10.85 19.83 -4.85
N LEU A 239 10.34 19.80 -6.07
CA LEU A 239 10.91 19.10 -7.21
C LEU A 239 11.39 20.17 -8.20
N VAL A 240 12.32 19.81 -9.09
CA VAL A 240 13.02 20.75 -9.98
C VAL A 240 12.08 21.71 -10.72
N ASP A 241 10.90 21.25 -11.12
CA ASP A 241 9.89 21.99 -11.87
C ASP A 241 8.47 21.92 -11.26
N SER A 242 8.33 21.27 -10.10
CA SER A 242 7.02 20.96 -9.53
C SER A 242 7.00 20.95 -8.01
N VAL A 243 5.83 21.14 -7.42
CA VAL A 243 5.63 21.04 -5.96
C VAL A 243 4.74 19.85 -5.69
N LYS A 244 5.22 18.95 -4.83
CA LYS A 244 4.45 17.79 -4.38
C LYS A 244 3.97 17.97 -2.95
N ILE A 245 2.66 17.86 -2.73
CA ILE A 245 2.03 17.83 -1.41
C ILE A 245 1.77 16.35 -1.07
N MET A 246 2.25 15.87 0.06
CA MET A 246 2.13 14.47 0.47
C MET A 246 1.47 14.37 1.84
N PHE A 247 0.43 13.54 1.95
CA PHE A 247 -0.28 13.25 3.19
C PHE A 247 -0.03 11.81 3.64
N HIS A 248 0.42 11.67 4.88
CA HIS A 248 0.71 10.41 5.55
C HIS A 248 -0.20 10.29 6.77
N GLY A 249 -0.69 9.09 7.04
CA GLY A 249 -1.38 8.73 8.28
C GLY A 249 -0.55 7.71 9.06
N ASP A 250 -1.23 6.71 9.63
CA ASP A 250 -0.58 5.52 10.21
C ASP A 250 0.12 4.65 9.13
N GLU A 251 -0.37 4.72 7.88
CA GLU A 251 0.29 4.16 6.69
C GLU A 251 1.26 5.18 6.04
N PRO A 252 2.30 4.72 5.31
CA PRO A 252 3.38 5.57 4.84
C PRO A 252 2.98 6.57 3.74
N LEU A 253 1.85 6.41 3.05
CA LEU A 253 1.32 7.42 2.13
C LEU A 253 -0.17 7.17 1.85
N LEU A 254 -1.02 8.16 2.14
CA LEU A 254 -2.46 8.08 1.92
C LEU A 254 -2.93 8.98 0.77
N ALA A 255 -2.27 10.11 0.54
CA ALA A 255 -2.54 10.95 -0.62
C ALA A 255 -1.30 11.71 -1.08
N TYR A 256 -1.24 12.03 -2.37
CA TYR A 256 -0.34 13.06 -2.85
C TYR A 256 -0.96 13.88 -3.99
N ILE A 257 -0.53 15.14 -4.08
CA ILE A 257 -0.88 16.08 -5.12
C ILE A 257 0.43 16.54 -5.76
N LEU A 258 0.61 16.31 -7.05
CA LEU A 258 1.71 16.86 -7.83
C LEU A 258 1.17 18.06 -8.62
N LEU A 259 1.58 19.26 -8.20
CA LEU A 259 1.14 20.50 -8.82
C LEU A 259 1.84 20.72 -10.16
N ALA A 260 1.05 21.14 -11.14
CA ALA A 260 1.52 21.57 -12.44
C ALA A 260 0.97 22.98 -12.76
N PRO A 261 1.58 23.70 -13.72
CA PRO A 261 1.11 25.02 -14.14
C PRO A 261 -0.32 25.03 -14.70
N GLU A 262 -0.82 23.87 -15.13
CA GLU A 262 -2.20 23.71 -15.59
C GLU A 262 -2.89 22.66 -14.74
N LEU A 263 -4.17 22.89 -14.43
CA LEU A 263 -4.95 21.98 -13.60
C LEU A 263 -5.11 20.60 -14.26
N SER A 264 -5.23 20.54 -15.59
CA SER A 264 -5.27 19.30 -16.38
C SER A 264 -4.04 18.43 -16.17
N ASN A 265 -2.89 19.04 -15.88
CA ASN A 265 -1.61 18.36 -15.67
C ASN A 265 -1.31 18.11 -14.18
N THR A 266 -2.20 18.56 -13.29
CA THR A 266 -2.07 18.33 -11.85
C THR A 266 -2.53 16.91 -11.52
N CYS A 267 -1.62 16.11 -10.97
CA CYS A 267 -1.94 14.74 -10.54
C CYS A 267 -2.42 14.76 -9.10
N ILE A 268 -3.60 14.17 -8.85
CA ILE A 268 -4.15 13.96 -7.50
C ILE A 268 -4.32 12.46 -7.34
N THR A 269 -3.61 11.87 -6.39
CA THR A 269 -3.71 10.44 -6.08
C THR A 269 -4.13 10.27 -4.63
N LEU A 270 -5.18 9.47 -4.44
CA LEU A 270 -5.63 8.99 -3.14
C LEU A 270 -5.42 7.47 -3.13
N VAL A 271 -4.88 6.97 -2.03
CA VAL A 271 -4.52 5.57 -1.79
C VAL A 271 -5.29 5.09 -0.57
N ASN A 272 -5.71 3.83 -0.58
CA ASN A 272 -6.30 3.20 0.60
C ASN A 272 -7.53 3.96 1.16
N ILE A 273 -8.42 4.45 0.29
CA ILE A 273 -9.59 5.27 0.65
C ILE A 273 -10.60 4.51 1.52
N PHE A 274 -10.82 3.22 1.29
CA PHE A 274 -11.75 2.40 2.07
C PHE A 274 -11.15 2.01 3.41
N THR A 275 -9.86 1.69 3.47
CA THR A 275 -9.18 1.36 4.72
C THR A 275 -8.87 2.60 5.59
N HIS A 276 -8.70 3.79 5.00
CA HIS A 276 -8.35 5.03 5.72
C HIS A 276 -9.28 6.21 5.39
N ARG A 277 -10.57 5.93 5.17
CA ARG A 277 -11.55 6.94 4.75
C ARG A 277 -11.58 8.18 5.65
N GLU A 278 -11.52 7.97 6.95
CA GLU A 278 -11.56 9.06 7.94
C GLU A 278 -10.35 9.99 7.82
N ASP A 279 -9.16 9.44 7.56
CA ASP A 279 -7.94 10.22 7.39
C ASP A 279 -7.92 10.97 6.05
N ILE A 280 -8.47 10.37 4.98
CA ILE A 280 -8.66 11.06 3.69
C ILE A 280 -9.68 12.20 3.82
N GLU A 281 -10.83 11.97 4.46
CA GLU A 281 -11.83 13.02 4.71
C GLU A 281 -11.23 14.15 5.55
N TRP A 282 -10.47 13.82 6.60
CA TRP A 282 -9.76 14.82 7.39
C TRP A 282 -8.80 15.64 6.52
N PHE A 283 -8.02 15.00 5.65
CA PHE A 283 -7.07 15.70 4.78
C PHE A 283 -7.78 16.66 3.82
N VAL A 284 -8.90 16.24 3.25
CA VAL A 284 -9.70 17.08 2.36
C VAL A 284 -10.25 18.28 3.12
N LYS A 285 -10.82 18.11 4.31
CA LYS A 285 -11.27 19.22 5.16
C LYS A 285 -10.13 20.14 5.57
N TYR A 286 -8.97 19.58 5.90
CA TYR A 286 -7.76 20.36 6.19
C TYR A 286 -7.37 21.27 5.02
N LEU A 287 -7.43 20.76 3.79
CA LEU A 287 -7.20 21.57 2.59
C LEU A 287 -8.30 22.63 2.38
N GLU A 288 -9.57 22.27 2.59
CA GLU A 288 -10.72 23.19 2.49
C GLU A 288 -10.58 24.39 3.44
N GLU A 289 -10.02 24.19 4.64
CA GLU A 289 -9.78 25.25 5.61
C GLU A 289 -8.55 26.12 5.30
N ARG A 290 -7.51 25.52 4.71
CA ARG A 290 -6.19 26.16 4.56
C ARG A 290 -5.98 26.80 3.20
N LEU A 291 -6.30 26.11 2.11
CA LEU A 291 -6.03 26.60 0.75
C LEU A 291 -6.68 27.95 0.44
N PRO A 292 -7.89 28.29 0.93
CA PRO A 292 -8.45 29.63 0.74
C PRO A 292 -7.58 30.78 1.27
N ARG A 293 -6.67 30.51 2.21
CA ARG A 293 -5.74 31.50 2.77
C ARG A 293 -4.48 31.68 1.93
N PHE A 294 -4.22 30.81 0.96
CA PHE A 294 -3.01 30.85 0.13
C PHE A 294 -2.77 32.21 -0.56
N PRO A 295 -3.79 32.87 -1.16
CA PRO A 295 -3.62 34.21 -1.73
C PRO A 295 -3.15 35.27 -0.73
N GLN A 296 -3.53 35.15 0.54
CA GLN A 296 -3.09 36.05 1.59
C GLN A 296 -1.63 35.76 1.97
N VAL A 297 -1.29 34.50 2.19
CA VAL A 297 0.09 34.07 2.51
C VAL A 297 1.08 34.52 1.44
N LEU A 298 0.71 34.43 0.15
CA LEU A 298 1.53 34.95 -0.95
C LEU A 298 1.71 36.48 -0.90
N ARG A 299 0.66 37.23 -0.53
CA ARG A 299 0.76 38.70 -0.39
C ARG A 299 1.67 39.11 0.76
N GLU A 300 1.56 38.42 1.89
CA GLU A 300 2.44 38.62 3.05
C GLU A 300 3.89 38.30 2.70
N GLY A 301 4.14 37.15 2.06
CA GLY A 301 5.46 36.77 1.58
C GLY A 301 6.04 37.76 0.56
N LYS A 302 5.22 38.30 -0.35
CA LYS A 302 5.67 39.34 -1.30
C LYS A 302 6.06 40.64 -0.59
N SER A 303 5.34 41.01 0.48
CA SER A 303 5.67 42.17 1.30
C SER A 303 7.01 41.99 2.03
N GLU A 304 7.23 40.79 2.58
CA GLU A 304 8.47 40.38 3.23
C GLU A 304 9.66 40.43 2.25
N LEU A 305 9.52 39.82 1.07
CA LEU A 305 10.53 39.84 0.02
C LEU A 305 10.88 41.28 -0.39
N ARG A 306 9.89 42.16 -0.53
CA ARG A 306 10.13 43.59 -0.84
C ARG A 306 10.92 44.29 0.27
N LYS A 307 10.69 43.96 1.54
CA LYS A 307 11.47 44.52 2.65
C LYS A 307 12.92 44.06 2.58
N GLN A 308 13.16 42.78 2.30
CA GLN A 308 14.50 42.22 2.15
C GLN A 308 15.26 42.87 0.97
N VAL A 309 14.62 43.00 -0.20
CA VAL A 309 15.20 43.70 -1.37
C VAL A 309 15.57 45.15 -1.03
N ARG A 310 14.70 45.89 -0.33
CA ARG A 310 15.00 47.26 0.10
C ARG A 310 16.17 47.31 1.09
N MET A 311 16.28 46.34 1.98
CA MET A 311 17.37 46.24 2.94
C MET A 311 18.69 45.97 2.22
N ILE A 312 18.73 45.03 1.29
CA ILE A 312 19.92 44.74 0.47
C ILE A 312 20.33 45.99 -0.32
N ALA A 313 19.38 46.66 -0.99
CA ALA A 313 19.67 47.89 -1.73
C ALA A 313 20.12 49.06 -0.83
N LYS A 314 19.76 49.06 0.46
CA LYS A 314 20.28 50.01 1.45
C LYS A 314 21.73 49.65 1.80
N ILE A 315 22.00 48.40 2.13
CA ILE A 315 23.36 47.91 2.44
C ILE A 315 24.31 48.19 1.28
N MET A 316 23.92 47.90 0.04
CA MET A 316 24.73 48.18 -1.15
C MET A 316 25.06 49.66 -1.34
N ARG A 317 24.20 50.58 -0.87
CA ARG A 317 24.45 52.02 -0.93
C ARG A 317 25.34 52.51 0.20
N GLU A 318 25.21 51.91 1.38
CA GLU A 318 25.99 52.28 2.58
C GLU A 318 27.38 51.66 2.58
N TYR A 319 27.56 50.50 1.94
CA TYR A 319 28.80 49.73 1.89
C TYR A 319 29.09 49.25 0.45
N PRO A 320 29.40 50.16 -0.49
CA PRO A 320 29.66 49.81 -1.89
C PRO A 320 30.85 48.84 -2.06
N GLU A 321 31.79 48.84 -1.12
CA GLU A 321 32.95 47.94 -1.08
C GLU A 321 32.59 46.45 -0.90
N ILE A 322 31.38 46.12 -0.45
CA ILE A 322 30.90 44.72 -0.36
C ILE A 322 30.66 44.11 -1.76
N TYR A 323 30.56 44.96 -2.79
CA TYR A 323 30.23 44.55 -4.16
C TYR A 323 31.43 44.64 -5.14
N LEU A 324 32.49 45.35 -4.76
CA LEU A 324 33.77 45.38 -5.48
C LEU A 324 34.61 44.15 -5.13
#